data_AF-A0AAE7M743-F1
#
_entry.id   AF-A0AAE7M743-F1
#
_cell.length_a   1.000
_cell.length_b   1.000
_cell.length_c   1.000
_cell.angle_alpha   90.00
_cell.angle_beta   90.00
_cell.angle_gamma   90.00
#
_symmetry.space_group_name_H-M   'P 1'
#
loop_
_entity.id
_entity.type
_entity.pdbx_description
1 polymer ?
#
loop_
_entity_poly.entity_id
_entity_poly.type
_entity_poly.pdbx_seq_one_letter_code
_entity_poly.pdbx_strand_id
1 'polypeptide(L)' 'MPYEPGSTDCRLLIDAKQHLEEAIRTLSGLPHTDHIQRQLKAVYRQLEGMHDLKRAGGAGISLRNADWCSATTNALPG' A
#
# COMPACT_ATOMS: atom_id res chain seq x y z
N MET A 1 -10.55 19.73 7.85
CA MET A 1 -10.36 18.35 8.34
C MET A 1 -11.65 17.58 8.14
N PRO A 2 -11.66 16.59 7.23
CA PRO A 2 -12.40 15.37 7.47
C PRO A 2 -11.44 14.20 7.34
N TYR A 3 -11.06 13.60 8.47
CA TYR A 3 -10.45 12.29 8.50
C TYR A 3 -11.60 11.30 8.35
N GLU A 4 -11.91 10.88 7.12
CA GLU A 4 -12.85 9.77 6.92
C GLU A 4 -12.17 8.48 7.39
N PRO A 5 -12.70 7.84 8.44
CA PRO A 5 -12.13 6.62 8.96
C PRO A 5 -12.39 5.48 7.98
N GLY A 6 -11.35 5.03 7.29
CA GLY A 6 -11.20 3.62 6.91
C GLY A 6 -12.13 3.12 5.80
N SER A 7 -11.79 3.45 4.56
CA SER A 7 -12.05 2.51 3.47
C SER A 7 -11.44 1.14 3.84
N THR A 8 -12.17 0.04 3.68
CA THR A 8 -11.74 -1.33 4.05
C THR A 8 -10.33 -1.64 3.53
N ASP A 9 -10.00 -1.13 2.35
CA ASP A 9 -8.68 -1.22 1.73
C ASP A 9 -7.56 -0.59 2.57
N CYS A 10 -7.78 0.55 3.24
CA CYS A 10 -6.76 1.17 4.10
C CYS A 10 -6.45 0.25 5.29
N ARG A 11 -7.46 -0.41 5.87
CA ARG A 11 -7.25 -1.37 6.95
C ARG A 11 -6.45 -2.58 6.46
N LEU A 12 -6.81 -3.12 5.28
CA LEU A 12 -6.07 -4.21 4.66
C LEU A 12 -4.60 -3.84 4.37
N LEU A 13 -4.32 -2.60 3.93
CA LEU A 13 -2.95 -2.12 3.72
C LEU A 13 -2.18 -1.97 5.04
N ILE A 14 -2.84 -1.55 6.12
CA ILE A 14 -2.24 -1.47 7.44
C ILE A 14 -1.91 -2.88 7.96
N ASP A 15 -2.85 -3.82 7.88
CA ASP A 15 -2.64 -5.21 8.30
C ASP A 15 -1.52 -5.88 7.50
N ALA A 16 -1.52 -5.72 6.17
CA ALA A 16 -0.48 -6.27 5.31
C ALA A 16 0.92 -5.73 5.67
N LYS A 17 1.04 -4.43 5.96
CA LYS A 17 2.29 -3.81 6.42
C LYS A 17 2.75 -4.38 7.76
N GLN A 18 1.84 -4.56 8.72
CA GLN A 18 2.18 -5.15 10.02
C GLN A 18 2.69 -6.59 9.88
N HIS A 19 2.05 -7.42 9.05
CA HIS A 19 2.52 -8.78 8.78
C HIS A 19 3.90 -8.82 8.12
N LEU A 20 4.19 -7.88 7.22
CA LEU A 20 5.53 -7.77 6.60
C LEU A 20 6.59 -7.36 7.62
N GLU A 21 6.29 -6.42 8.52
CA GLU A 21 7.21 -6.03 9.59
C GLU A 21 7.50 -7.19 10.56
N GLU A 22 6.49 -7.99 10.88
CA GLU A 22 6.66 -9.20 11.69
C GLU A 22 7.53 -10.23 10.97
N ALA A 23 7.25 -10.52 9.69
CA ALA A 23 8.06 -11.44 8.89
C ALA A 23 9.52 -10.98 8.78
N ILE A 24 9.78 -9.69 8.56
CA ILE A 24 11.13 -9.12 8.53
C ILE A 24 11.83 -9.31 9.89
N ARG A 25 11.12 -9.08 11.00
CA ARG A 25 11.66 -9.29 12.35
C ARG A 25 12.01 -10.77 12.57
N THR A 26 11.13 -11.70 12.23
CA THR A 26 11.40 -13.14 12.32
C THR A 26 12.63 -13.54 11.50
N LEU A 27 12.76 -13.02 10.27
CA LEU A 27 13.89 -13.31 9.39
C LEU A 27 15.21 -12.69 9.88
N SER A 28 15.17 -11.59 10.63
CA SER A 28 16.37 -10.96 11.20
C SER A 28 17.14 -11.86 12.17
N GLY A 29 16.47 -12.85 12.78
CA GLY A 29 17.10 -13.86 13.62
C GLY A 29 17.76 -15.01 12.86
N LEU A 30 17.57 -15.10 11.53
CA LEU A 30 18.06 -16.19 10.71
C LEU A 30 19.28 -15.75 9.87
N PRO A 31 20.39 -16.51 9.88
CA PRO A 31 21.52 -16.21 9.01
C PRO A 31 21.14 -16.39 7.53
N HIS A 32 21.78 -15.63 6.65
CA HIS A 32 21.61 -15.72 5.18
C HIS A 32 20.25 -15.29 4.59
N THR A 33 19.35 -14.70 5.38
CA THR A 33 18.02 -14.22 4.91
C THR A 33 18.02 -12.76 4.44
N ASP A 34 19.18 -12.11 4.39
CA ASP A 34 19.32 -10.67 4.13
C ASP A 34 18.67 -10.23 2.80
N HIS A 35 18.79 -11.07 1.77
CA HIS A 35 18.15 -10.84 0.47
C HIS A 35 16.61 -10.91 0.56
N ILE A 36 16.07 -11.84 1.34
CA ILE A 36 14.62 -11.98 1.57
C ILE A 36 14.10 -10.77 2.35
N GLN A 37 14.81 -10.34 3.39
CA GLN A 37 14.47 -9.13 4.13
C GLN A 37 14.43 -7.88 3.24
N ARG A 38 15.39 -7.76 2.30
CA ARG A 38 15.40 -6.67 1.32
C ARG A 38 14.19 -6.72 0.39
N GLN A 39 13.80 -7.91 -0.08
CA GLN A 39 12.60 -8.08 -0.91
C GLN A 39 11.32 -7.70 -0.13
N LEU A 40 11.17 -8.17 1.11
CA LEU A 40 10.01 -7.81 1.94
C LEU A 40 9.94 -6.32 2.24
N LYS A 41 11.10 -5.66 2.49
CA LYS A 41 11.16 -4.20 2.63
C LYS A 41 10.75 -3.47 1.35
N ALA A 42 11.09 -3.99 0.18
CA ALA A 42 10.65 -3.42 -1.09
C ALA A 42 9.12 -3.52 -1.23
N VAL A 43 8.53 -4.68 -0.92
CA VAL A 43 7.07 -4.86 -0.90
C VAL A 43 6.40 -3.92 0.10
N TYR A 44 6.95 -3.78 1.31
CA TYR A 44 6.45 -2.84 2.32
C TYR A 44 6.35 -1.41 1.78
N ARG A 45 7.42 -0.93 1.14
CA ARG A 45 7.45 0.42 0.54
C ARG A 45 6.44 0.59 -0.59
N GLN A 46 6.20 -0.46 -1.38
CA GLN A 46 5.16 -0.42 -2.42
C GLN A 46 3.77 -0.29 -1.79
N LEU A 47 3.47 -1.04 -0.73
CA LEU A 47 2.20 -0.93 0.00
C LEU A 47 2.04 0.42 0.70
N GLU A 48 3.13 0.97 1.22
CA GLU A 48 3.15 2.32 1.80
C GLU A 48 2.83 3.38 0.75
N GLY A 49 3.46 3.31 -0.43
CA GLY A 49 3.14 4.19 -1.55
C GLY A 49 1.66 4.11 -1.98
N MET A 50 1.09 2.90 -2.02
CA MET A 50 -0.34 2.71 -2.32
C MET A 50 -1.25 3.32 -1.24
N HIS A 51 -0.85 3.20 0.03
CA HIS A 51 -1.58 3.79 1.16
C HIS A 51 -1.52 5.33 1.14
N ASP A 52 -0.35 5.91 0.84
CA ASP A 52 -0.18 7.35 0.69
C ASP A 52 -0.98 7.91 -0.49
N LEU A 53 -0.99 7.21 -1.64
CA LEU A 53 -1.81 7.60 -2.79
C LEU A 53 -3.31 7.58 -2.48
N LYS A 54 -3.80 6.58 -1.74
CA LYS A 54 -5.20 6.53 -1.27
C LYS A 54 -5.49 7.67 -0.29
N ARG A 55 -4.55 8.00 0.61
CA ARG A 55 -4.68 9.11 1.57
C ARG A 55 -4.65 10.49 0.90
N ALA A 56 -3.88 10.67 -0.17
CA ALA A 56 -3.68 11.94 -0.85
C ALA A 56 -4.86 12.39 -1.72
N GLY A 57 -5.88 11.55 -1.95
CA GLY A 57 -7.09 11.94 -2.68
C GLY A 57 -7.65 10.91 -3.66
N GLY A 58 -7.06 9.72 -3.77
CA GLY A 58 -7.51 8.69 -4.69
C GLY A 58 -8.65 7.82 -4.14
N ALA A 59 -9.88 8.31 -4.12
CA ALA A 59 -11.07 7.47 -3.90
C ALA A 59 -11.24 6.34 -4.96
N GLY A 60 -10.43 6.35 -6.03
CA GLY A 60 -10.48 5.38 -7.12
C GLY A 60 -9.54 4.17 -7.01
N ILE A 61 -8.70 4.05 -5.98
CA ILE A 61 -7.79 2.89 -5.86
C ILE A 61 -8.56 1.73 -5.21
N SER A 62 -9.21 0.90 -6.01
CA SER A 62 -9.79 -0.37 -5.55
C SER A 62 -8.68 -1.44 -5.52
N LEU A 63 -8.33 -1.99 -4.36
CA LEU A 63 -7.39 -3.13 -4.30
C LEU A 63 -8.04 -4.43 -4.78
N ARG A 64 -9.37 -4.45 -4.88
CA ARG A 64 -10.17 -5.60 -5.31
C ARG A 64 -10.26 -5.73 -6.82
N ASN A 65 -9.96 -4.67 -7.56
CA ASN A 65 -10.03 -4.67 -9.02
C ASN A 65 -8.76 -3.99 -9.54
N ALA A 66 -7.95 -4.67 -10.34
CA ALA A 66 -6.71 -4.14 -10.92
C ALA A 66 -6.96 -3.02 -11.96
N ASP A 67 -8.12 -2.37 -11.92
CA ASP A 67 -8.42 -1.17 -12.66
C ASP A 67 -7.70 0.00 -12.00
N TRP A 68 -6.44 0.18 -12.38
CA TRP A 68 -5.70 1.42 -12.19
C TRP A 68 -6.38 2.49 -13.04
N CYS A 69 -7.53 2.99 -12.58
CA CYS A 69 -8.27 4.00 -13.29
C CYS A 69 -7.44 5.29 -13.22
N SER A 70 -6.64 5.51 -14.27
CA SER A 70 -6.07 6.80 -14.58
C SER A 70 -7.26 7.73 -14.77
N ALA A 71 -7.68 8.41 -13.72
CA ALA A 71 -8.54 9.57 -13.86
C ALA A 71 -7.69 10.64 -14.56
N THR A 72 -7.47 10.48 -15.87
CA THR A 72 -7.20 11.58 -16.76
C THR A 72 -8.38 12.51 -16.58
N THR A 73 -8.15 13.58 -15.83
CA THR A 73 -9.03 14.72 -15.75
C THR A 73 -9.32 15.16 -17.17
N ASN A 74 -10.45 14.73 -17.73
CA ASN A 74 -10.94 15.29 -18.97
C ASN A 74 -11.51 16.66 -18.60
N ALA A 75 -10.60 17.63 -18.45
CA ALA A 75 -10.96 19.03 -18.47
C ALA A 75 -11.57 19.29 -19.85
N LEU A 76 -12.84 19.70 -19.82
CA LEU A 76 -13.70 20.15 -20.92
C LEU A 76 -12.98 20.67 -22.17
N PRO A 77 -13.53 20.36 -23.35
CA PRO A 77 -14.00 21.47 -24.18
C PRO A 77 -15.41 21.23 -24.74
N GLY A 78 -16.27 22.25 -24.65
CA GLY A 78 -17.62 22.26 -25.23
C GLY A 78 -18.51 23.25 -24.53
#